data_AF-A0A7X8IJ76-F1
#
_entry.id   AF-A0A7X8IJ76-F1
#
_cell.length_a   1.000
_cell.length_b   1.000
_cell.length_c   1.000
_cell.angle_alpha   90.00
_cell.angle_beta   90.00
_cell.angle_gamma   90.00
#
_symmetry.space_group_name_H-M   'P 1'
#
loop_
_entity.id
_entity.type
_entity.pdbx_description
1 polymer ?
#
loop_
_entity_poly.entity_id
_entity_poly.type
_entity_poly.pdbx_seq_one_letter_code
_entity_poly.pdbx_strand_id
1 'polypeptide(L)'
;EYSKKLLEDISGQEVISFRAPALRVADITAKALLETGFRIDSSIASQRFDFFLSFGSRQKLRFLNAPRLPYRVNKNNIFKKGQSKLVELPLSATLIPYAGTTMRLMPLITSFQRNLLDVETKMNGKPVVFVIHPNELIDEDDQARTIKRRSANPLAYVLNDLLRAKLKVKNLGEKALPLYESLIAFYAKHDYHFSTMHDYVDRVFDG
;
A
#
# COMPACT_ATOMS: atom_id res chain seq x y z
N GLU A 1 14.05 5.44 14.31
CA GLU A 1 14.96 4.76 15.25
C GLU A 1 14.19 3.97 16.31
N TYR A 2 13.42 4.60 17.21
CA TYR A 2 12.69 3.89 18.27
C TYR A 2 11.89 2.67 17.80
N SER A 3 10.99 2.83 16.82
CA SER A 3 10.15 1.73 16.32
C SER A 3 10.94 0.60 15.66
N LYS A 4 12.07 0.92 15.01
CA LYS A 4 12.95 -0.07 14.38
C LYS A 4 13.58 -0.95 15.46
N LYS A 5 14.25 -0.32 16.43
CA LYS A 5 14.89 -1.01 17.55
C LYS A 5 13.91 -1.87 18.35
N LEU A 6 12.72 -1.34 18.67
CA LEU A 6 11.71 -2.10 19.39
C LEU A 6 11.29 -3.38 18.64
N LEU A 7 11.12 -3.30 17.32
CA LEU A 7 10.76 -4.46 16.50
C LEU A 7 11.92 -5.46 16.42
N GLU A 8 13.16 -5.00 16.31
CA GLU A 8 14.36 -5.85 16.34
C GLU A 8 14.50 -6.57 17.68
N ASP A 9 14.31 -5.86 18.80
CA ASP A 9 14.36 -6.43 20.15
C ASP A 9 13.27 -7.50 20.38
N ILE A 10 12.05 -7.28 19.85
CA ILE A 10 10.93 -8.23 19.99
C ILE A 10 11.07 -9.43 19.06
N SER A 11 11.50 -9.21 17.81
CA SER A 11 11.53 -10.25 16.79
C SER A 11 12.83 -11.06 16.75
N GLY A 12 13.93 -10.50 17.28
CA GLY A 12 15.27 -11.05 17.11
C GLY A 12 15.79 -10.97 15.67
N GLN A 13 15.11 -10.22 14.79
CA GLN A 13 15.45 -10.07 13.38
C GLN A 13 15.77 -8.62 13.05
N GLU A 14 16.71 -8.40 12.12
CA GLU A 14 17.01 -7.06 11.62
C GLU A 14 15.80 -6.49 10.86
N VAL A 15 15.48 -5.22 11.11
CA VAL A 15 14.35 -4.54 10.46
C VAL A 15 14.90 -3.60 9.38
N ILE A 16 14.87 -4.09 8.15
CA ILE A 16 15.44 -3.38 6.98
C ILE A 16 14.40 -2.74 6.06
N SER A 17 13.11 -2.97 6.30
CA SER A 17 12.01 -2.47 5.46
C SER A 17 11.14 -1.44 6.18
N PHE A 18 10.64 -0.47 5.40
CA PHE A 18 9.78 0.60 5.89
C PHE A 18 8.54 0.78 5.02
N ARG A 19 7.46 1.29 5.64
CA ARG A 19 6.30 1.81 4.94
C ARG A 19 5.72 3.01 5.66
N ALA A 20 5.60 4.13 4.96
CA ALA A 20 5.09 5.37 5.50
C ALA A 20 3.60 5.27 5.84
N PRO A 21 3.18 5.72 7.04
CA PRO A 21 1.78 5.81 7.39
C PRO A 21 0.98 6.64 6.37
N ALA A 22 -0.14 6.09 5.91
CA ALA A 22 -1.02 6.69 4.89
C ALA A 22 -0.30 7.10 3.58
N LEU A 23 0.86 6.49 3.30
CA LEU A 23 1.69 6.75 2.13
C LEU A 23 2.09 8.22 2.02
N ARG A 24 2.39 8.83 3.18
CA ARG A 24 2.84 10.22 3.28
C ARG A 24 4.36 10.23 3.35
N VAL A 25 4.97 10.50 2.20
CA VAL A 25 6.42 10.64 2.06
C VAL A 25 6.77 11.99 1.49
N ALA A 26 7.98 12.45 1.81
CA ALA A 26 8.57 13.69 1.31
C ALA A 26 9.92 13.37 0.67
N ASP A 27 10.53 14.37 0.02
CA ASP A 27 11.85 14.20 -0.60
C ASP A 27 12.94 13.80 0.40
N ILE A 28 12.83 14.28 1.64
CA ILE A 28 13.74 13.93 2.74
C ILE A 28 13.59 12.49 3.25
N THR A 29 12.48 11.80 2.92
CA THR A 29 12.19 10.47 3.46
C THR A 29 13.29 9.49 3.06
N ALA A 30 13.73 9.51 1.80
CA ALA A 30 14.81 8.62 1.33
C ALA A 30 16.10 8.81 2.15
N LYS A 31 16.49 10.06 2.42
CA LYS A 31 17.67 10.38 3.23
C LYS A 31 17.53 9.86 4.67
N ALA A 32 16.39 10.11 5.30
CA ALA A 32 16.14 9.64 6.67
C ALA A 32 16.16 8.10 6.77
N LEU A 33 15.60 7.41 5.78
CA LEU A 33 15.62 5.95 5.71
C LEU A 33 17.04 5.40 5.54
N LEU A 34 17.84 6.01 4.67
CA LEU A 34 19.25 5.64 4.48
C LEU A 34 20.08 5.86 5.77
N GLU A 35 19.91 7.01 6.43
CA GLU A 35 20.61 7.34 7.68
C GLU A 35 20.26 6.40 8.83
N THR A 36 19.03 5.88 8.84
CA THR A 36 18.56 4.92 9.85
C THR A 36 18.75 3.45 9.45
N GLY A 37 19.45 3.21 8.33
CA GLY A 37 19.86 1.88 7.88
C GLY A 37 18.73 1.03 7.29
N PHE A 38 17.64 1.63 6.78
CA PHE A 38 16.67 0.90 5.98
C PHE A 38 17.20 0.66 4.56
N ARG A 39 16.93 -0.53 4.02
CA ARG A 39 17.30 -0.95 2.66
C ARG A 39 16.09 -0.98 1.72
N ILE A 40 14.87 -1.07 2.26
CA ILE A 40 13.64 -1.26 1.49
C ILE A 40 12.58 -0.25 1.92
N ASP A 41 11.92 0.39 0.97
CA ASP A 41 10.68 1.15 1.17
C ASP A 41 9.56 0.62 0.27
N SER A 42 8.31 0.74 0.73
CA SER A 42 7.11 0.40 -0.05
C SER A 42 6.01 1.43 0.21
N SER A 43 6.36 2.69 0.03
CA SER A 43 5.49 3.84 0.33
C SER A 43 4.93 4.53 -0.91
N ILE A 44 5.43 4.20 -2.10
CA ILE A 44 5.05 4.79 -3.37
C ILE A 44 3.98 3.94 -4.04
N ALA A 45 2.82 4.52 -4.33
CA ALA A 45 1.78 3.87 -5.11
C ALA A 45 1.82 4.34 -6.57
N SER A 46 2.82 3.87 -7.34
CA SER A 46 3.07 4.35 -8.70
C SER A 46 1.81 4.33 -9.58
N GLN A 47 1.60 5.42 -10.32
CA GLN A 47 0.47 5.66 -11.22
C GLN A 47 -0.92 5.67 -10.57
N ARG A 48 -0.99 5.64 -9.23
CA ARG A 48 -2.25 5.84 -8.51
C ARG A 48 -2.68 7.30 -8.59
N PHE A 49 -3.94 7.51 -8.97
CA PHE A 49 -4.58 8.82 -8.84
C PHE A 49 -5.34 8.89 -7.52
N ASP A 50 -4.74 9.55 -6.55
CA ASP A 50 -5.44 9.90 -5.31
C ASP A 50 -6.33 11.12 -5.59
N PHE A 51 -7.62 10.87 -5.85
CA PHE A 51 -8.63 11.92 -6.04
C PHE A 51 -8.47 13.05 -5.00
N PHE A 52 -8.77 14.29 -5.40
CA PHE A 52 -8.57 15.54 -4.62
C PHE A 52 -9.20 15.55 -3.21
N LEU A 53 -10.05 14.57 -2.89
CA LEU A 53 -10.71 14.38 -1.60
C LEU A 53 -9.86 13.62 -0.55
N SER A 54 -8.65 13.15 -0.91
CA SER A 54 -7.73 12.55 0.06
C SER A 54 -6.81 13.60 0.72
N PHE A 55 -6.67 13.54 2.05
CA PHE A 55 -5.72 14.37 2.78
C PHE A 55 -4.28 14.13 2.29
N GLY A 56 -3.55 15.21 1.95
CA GLY A 56 -2.18 15.17 1.43
C GLY A 56 -2.06 15.11 -0.10
N SER A 57 -3.10 15.51 -0.84
CA SER A 57 -3.24 15.38 -2.29
C SER A 57 -2.04 15.89 -3.12
N ARG A 58 -1.40 17.01 -2.76
CA ARG A 58 -0.31 17.60 -3.57
C ARG A 58 0.93 16.71 -3.70
N GLN A 59 1.37 16.06 -2.62
CA GLN A 59 2.53 15.15 -2.69
C GLN A 59 2.15 13.84 -3.38
N LYS A 60 0.90 13.40 -3.23
CA LYS A 60 0.38 12.16 -3.83
C LYS A 60 0.20 12.23 -5.35
N LEU A 61 0.01 13.43 -5.92
CA LEU A 61 0.06 13.62 -7.38
C LEU A 61 1.38 13.18 -8.00
N ARG A 62 2.49 13.20 -7.24
CA ARG A 62 3.80 12.75 -7.72
C ARG A 62 3.86 11.25 -7.97
N PHE A 63 2.91 10.47 -7.41
CA PHE A 63 2.79 9.04 -7.70
C PHE A 63 2.53 8.77 -9.18
N LEU A 64 1.84 9.67 -9.89
CA LEU A 64 1.56 9.53 -11.32
C LEU A 64 2.82 9.38 -12.17
N ASN A 65 3.90 10.06 -11.76
CA ASN A 65 5.17 10.06 -12.47
C ASN A 65 6.24 9.20 -11.80
N ALA A 66 5.91 8.53 -10.69
CA ALA A 66 6.86 7.69 -9.98
C ALA A 66 7.12 6.39 -10.77
N PRO A 67 8.34 5.82 -10.73
CA PRO A 67 8.66 4.61 -11.47
C PRO A 67 7.71 3.45 -11.12
N ARG A 68 7.30 2.71 -12.16
CA ARG A 68 6.30 1.63 -12.05
C ARG A 68 6.90 0.29 -11.62
N LEU A 69 8.15 0.03 -12.01
CA LEU A 69 8.95 -1.14 -11.59
C LEU A 69 9.73 -0.79 -10.32
N PRO A 70 10.08 -1.79 -9.47
CA PRO A 70 11.02 -1.59 -8.37
C PRO A 70 12.31 -0.88 -8.81
N TYR A 71 12.84 -0.01 -7.97
CA TYR A 71 13.98 0.82 -8.33
C TYR A 71 14.84 1.21 -7.14
N ARG A 72 16.15 1.37 -7.38
CA ARG A 72 17.03 2.07 -6.46
C ARG A 72 16.65 3.54 -6.41
N VAL A 73 16.46 4.07 -5.21
CA VAL A 73 15.91 5.40 -4.95
C VAL A 73 16.98 6.48 -5.15
N ASN A 74 16.59 7.66 -5.61
CA ASN A 74 17.41 8.87 -5.49
C ASN A 74 17.43 9.35 -4.03
N LYS A 75 18.62 9.48 -3.43
CA LYS A 75 18.80 9.87 -2.02
C LYS A 75 18.08 11.17 -1.61
N ASN A 76 17.84 12.07 -2.55
CA ASN A 76 17.20 13.37 -2.33
C ASN A 76 15.74 13.40 -2.83
N ASN A 77 15.23 12.32 -3.42
CA ASN A 77 13.88 12.27 -3.99
C ASN A 77 13.37 10.84 -4.10
N ILE A 78 12.52 10.44 -3.16
CA ILE A 78 11.98 9.08 -3.07
C ILE A 78 11.15 8.65 -4.29
N PHE A 79 10.60 9.62 -5.03
CA PHE A 79 9.75 9.39 -6.20
C PHE A 79 10.55 9.19 -7.50
N LYS A 80 11.89 9.19 -7.45
CA LYS A 80 12.75 9.11 -8.64
C LYS A 80 13.76 7.97 -8.50
N LYS A 81 14.11 7.37 -9.65
CA LYS A 81 15.24 6.45 -9.76
C LYS A 81 16.56 7.15 -9.40
N GLY A 82 17.47 6.41 -8.81
CA GLY A 82 18.81 6.84 -8.44
C GLY A 82 19.72 5.64 -8.21
N GLN A 83 20.77 5.85 -7.41
CA GLN A 83 21.84 4.87 -7.16
C GLN A 83 22.07 4.64 -5.66
N SER A 84 21.08 4.96 -4.81
CA SER A 84 21.21 4.70 -3.38
C SER A 84 21.04 3.22 -3.03
N LYS A 85 21.41 2.86 -1.80
CA LYS A 85 21.18 1.52 -1.24
C LYS A 85 19.71 1.23 -0.91
N LEU A 86 18.84 2.25 -0.93
CA LEU A 86 17.42 2.11 -0.67
C LEU A 86 16.70 1.69 -1.96
N VAL A 87 15.96 0.59 -1.89
CA VAL A 87 15.10 0.10 -2.98
C VAL A 87 13.65 0.41 -2.65
N GLU A 88 12.94 1.06 -3.57
CA GLU A 88 11.49 1.20 -3.50
C GLU A 88 10.84 0.01 -4.21
N LEU A 89 9.90 -0.64 -3.54
CA LEU A 89 8.95 -1.61 -4.11
C LEU A 89 7.58 -0.93 -4.17
N PRO A 90 7.21 -0.35 -5.32
CA PRO A 90 5.95 0.36 -5.43
C PRO A 90 4.76 -0.55 -5.15
N LEU A 91 3.77 -0.03 -4.43
CA LEU A 91 2.50 -0.70 -4.27
C LEU A 91 1.84 -0.89 -5.64
N SER A 92 1.26 -2.08 -5.86
CA SER A 92 0.47 -2.30 -7.06
C SER A 92 -0.74 -1.39 -7.04
N ALA A 93 -0.98 -0.73 -8.16
CA ALA A 93 -2.13 0.13 -8.38
C ALA A 93 -2.36 0.31 -9.88
N THR A 94 -3.60 0.62 -10.21
CA THR A 94 -3.95 1.29 -11.47
C THR A 94 -4.33 2.73 -11.11
N LEU A 95 -5.28 3.36 -11.81
CA LEU A 95 -5.83 4.65 -11.39
C LEU A 95 -6.39 4.60 -9.95
N ILE A 96 -6.89 3.44 -9.52
CA ILE A 96 -7.46 3.19 -8.19
C ILE A 96 -6.49 2.30 -7.38
N PRO A 97 -6.36 2.47 -6.05
CA PRO A 97 -5.53 1.60 -5.22
C PRO A 97 -5.94 0.12 -5.32
N TYR A 98 -4.98 -0.77 -5.54
CA TYR A 98 -5.15 -2.22 -5.50
C TYR A 98 -4.80 -2.72 -4.09
N ALA A 99 -5.78 -2.66 -3.19
CA ALA A 99 -5.63 -2.95 -1.77
C ALA A 99 -6.94 -3.55 -1.21
N GLY A 100 -6.85 -4.18 -0.05
CA GLY A 100 -7.93 -4.89 0.63
C GLY A 100 -9.19 -4.04 0.85
N THR A 101 -9.03 -2.80 1.32
CA THR A 101 -10.14 -1.84 1.41
C THR A 101 -10.86 -1.64 0.06
N THR A 102 -10.14 -1.44 -1.05
CA THR A 102 -10.76 -1.30 -2.38
C THR A 102 -11.46 -2.59 -2.80
N MET A 103 -10.80 -3.73 -2.58
CA MET A 103 -11.34 -5.06 -2.92
C MET A 103 -12.68 -5.31 -2.26
N ARG A 104 -12.79 -5.01 -0.97
CA ARG A 104 -14.04 -5.16 -0.23
C ARG A 104 -15.13 -4.21 -0.71
N LEU A 105 -14.78 -2.97 -1.01
CA LEU A 105 -15.75 -1.98 -1.49
C LEU A 105 -16.25 -2.32 -2.90
N MET A 106 -15.37 -2.77 -3.77
CA MET A 106 -15.61 -2.94 -5.21
C MET A 106 -14.95 -4.23 -5.76
N PRO A 107 -15.41 -5.43 -5.35
CA PRO A 107 -14.76 -6.69 -5.71
C PRO A 107 -14.61 -6.93 -7.21
N LEU A 108 -15.62 -6.56 -8.00
CA LEU A 108 -15.60 -6.71 -9.46
C LEU A 108 -14.52 -5.84 -10.11
N ILE A 109 -14.39 -4.59 -9.67
CA ILE A 109 -13.35 -3.66 -10.16
C ILE A 109 -11.97 -4.19 -9.80
N THR A 110 -11.80 -4.66 -8.56
CA THR A 110 -10.51 -5.21 -8.12
C THR A 110 -10.16 -6.52 -8.81
N SER A 111 -11.15 -7.37 -9.14
CA SER A 111 -10.93 -8.56 -9.98
C SER A 111 -10.47 -8.18 -11.40
N PHE A 112 -11.02 -7.12 -11.99
CA PHE A 112 -10.52 -6.60 -13.26
C PHE A 112 -9.09 -6.03 -13.14
N GLN A 113 -8.81 -5.25 -12.09
CA GLN A 113 -7.47 -4.74 -11.80
C GLN A 113 -6.45 -5.87 -11.65
N ARG A 114 -6.83 -6.96 -10.95
CA ARG A 114 -6.00 -8.16 -10.76
C ARG A 114 -5.53 -8.74 -12.08
N ASN A 115 -6.45 -8.88 -13.04
CA ASN A 115 -6.11 -9.40 -14.37
C ASN A 115 -5.21 -8.44 -15.16
N LEU A 116 -5.45 -7.13 -15.08
CA LEU A 116 -4.59 -6.14 -15.74
C LEU A 116 -3.17 -6.14 -15.15
N LEU A 117 -3.06 -6.26 -13.82
CA LEU A 117 -1.77 -6.36 -13.13
C LEU A 117 -1.07 -7.68 -13.43
N ASP A 118 -1.80 -8.79 -13.60
CA ASP A 118 -1.21 -10.06 -14.03
C ASP A 118 -0.59 -9.97 -15.43
N VAL A 119 -1.30 -9.36 -16.37
CA VAL A 119 -0.76 -9.08 -17.71
C VAL A 119 0.47 -8.18 -17.62
N GLU A 120 0.41 -7.11 -16.81
CA GLU A 120 1.57 -6.24 -16.59
C GLU A 120 2.79 -7.04 -16.09
N THR A 121 2.60 -7.84 -15.04
CA THR A 121 3.66 -8.67 -14.46
C THR A 121 4.26 -9.62 -15.49
N LYS A 122 3.44 -10.27 -16.32
CA LYS A 122 3.91 -11.14 -17.40
C LYS A 122 4.69 -10.39 -18.48
N MET A 123 4.38 -9.12 -18.70
CA MET A 123 5.05 -8.30 -19.71
C MET A 123 6.39 -7.73 -19.25
N ASN A 124 6.52 -7.35 -17.97
CA ASN A 124 7.69 -6.58 -17.51
C ASN A 124 8.32 -7.08 -16.21
N GLY A 125 7.85 -8.21 -15.66
CA GLY A 125 8.37 -8.81 -14.44
C GLY A 125 8.05 -8.03 -13.16
N LYS A 126 7.13 -7.05 -13.21
CA LYS A 126 6.76 -6.27 -12.01
C LYS A 126 6.18 -7.18 -10.93
N PRO A 127 6.69 -7.15 -9.68
CA PRO A 127 6.06 -7.88 -8.60
C PRO A 127 4.69 -7.28 -8.26
N VAL A 128 3.73 -8.14 -7.90
CA VAL A 128 2.44 -7.68 -7.40
C VAL A 128 2.54 -7.45 -5.90
N VAL A 129 2.39 -6.19 -5.47
CA VAL A 129 2.37 -5.82 -4.04
C VAL A 129 0.95 -5.45 -3.64
N PHE A 130 0.26 -6.38 -2.97
CA PHE A 130 -1.09 -6.19 -2.45
C PHE A 130 -1.06 -5.84 -0.95
N VAL A 131 -1.78 -4.79 -0.55
CA VAL A 131 -1.84 -4.34 0.84
C VAL A 131 -3.15 -4.73 1.48
N ILE A 132 -3.07 -5.31 2.67
CA ILE A 132 -4.18 -5.64 3.57
C ILE A 132 -3.89 -5.06 4.96
N HIS A 133 -4.94 -4.78 5.74
CA HIS A 133 -4.84 -4.53 7.17
C HIS A 133 -5.59 -5.64 7.95
N PRO A 134 -5.07 -6.11 9.09
CA PRO A 134 -5.77 -7.12 9.91
C PRO A 134 -7.20 -6.72 10.29
N ASN A 135 -7.44 -5.43 10.56
CA ASN A 135 -8.77 -4.91 10.87
C ASN A 135 -9.79 -5.12 9.74
N GLU A 136 -9.36 -5.41 8.51
CA GLU A 136 -10.28 -5.70 7.42
C GLU A 136 -10.90 -7.10 7.52
N LEU A 137 -10.33 -7.99 8.35
CA LEU A 137 -10.77 -9.36 8.62
C LEU A 137 -11.50 -9.51 9.96
N ILE A 138 -11.69 -8.42 10.70
CA ILE A 138 -12.32 -8.42 12.03
C ILE A 138 -13.60 -7.58 11.93
N ASP A 139 -14.70 -8.08 12.47
CA ASP A 139 -15.93 -7.29 12.58
C ASP A 139 -15.74 -6.12 13.57
N GLU A 140 -16.24 -4.94 13.20
CA GLU A 140 -16.27 -3.81 14.12
C GLU A 140 -17.33 -4.11 15.21
N ASP A 141 -16.94 -3.98 16.47
CA ASP A 141 -17.82 -4.13 17.64
C ASP A 141 -19.07 -3.23 17.51
N ASP A 142 -20.23 -3.65 18.03
CA ASP A 142 -21.54 -2.99 17.87
C ASP A 142 -21.64 -1.60 18.53
N GLN A 143 -20.53 -1.06 19.01
CA GLN A 143 -20.46 0.23 19.65
C GLN A 143 -20.77 1.36 18.66
N ALA A 144 -21.70 2.23 19.05
CA ALA A 144 -22.09 3.38 18.24
C ALA A 144 -20.88 4.24 17.88
N ARG A 145 -20.60 4.35 16.58
CA ARG A 145 -19.48 5.13 16.05
C ARG A 145 -19.66 6.61 16.40
N THR A 146 -18.88 7.12 17.35
CA THR A 146 -18.85 8.56 17.66
C THR A 146 -18.05 9.29 16.57
N ILE A 147 -18.76 9.73 15.53
CA ILE A 147 -18.17 10.52 14.45
C ILE A 147 -17.86 11.91 15.00
N LYS A 148 -16.58 12.18 15.32
CA LYS A 148 -16.13 13.54 15.67
C LYS A 148 -16.11 14.42 14.41
N ARG A 149 -16.87 15.51 14.45
CA ARG A 149 -17.00 16.50 13.36
C ARG A 149 -15.64 17.04 12.93
N ARG A 150 -15.30 16.88 11.65
CA ARG A 150 -14.07 17.40 11.02
C ARG A 150 -14.33 18.45 9.93
N SER A 151 -15.60 18.75 9.63
CA SER A 151 -16.05 19.66 8.57
C SER A 151 -16.83 20.84 9.16
N ALA A 152 -16.57 22.05 8.65
CA ALA A 152 -17.34 23.25 8.98
C ALA A 152 -18.77 23.21 8.40
N ASN A 153 -18.98 22.53 7.26
CA ASN A 153 -20.26 22.46 6.57
C ASN A 153 -21.12 21.24 7.04
N PRO A 154 -22.31 21.46 7.63
CA PRO A 154 -23.15 20.40 8.20
C PRO A 154 -23.75 19.44 7.17
N LEU A 155 -24.13 19.90 5.98
CA LEU A 155 -24.72 19.04 4.93
C LEU A 155 -23.67 18.12 4.29
N ALA A 156 -22.48 18.66 4.04
CA ALA A 156 -21.34 17.89 3.55
C ALA A 156 -20.84 16.88 4.59
N TYR A 157 -21.00 17.16 5.88
CA TYR A 157 -20.66 16.27 7.00
C TYR A 157 -21.57 15.05 7.03
N VAL A 158 -22.89 15.25 7.02
CA VAL A 158 -23.86 14.14 7.07
C VAL A 158 -23.69 13.21 5.86
N LEU A 159 -23.59 13.76 4.65
CA LEU A 159 -23.48 12.93 3.45
C LEU A 159 -22.14 12.17 3.41
N ASN A 160 -21.01 12.84 3.61
CA ASN A 160 -19.70 12.22 3.45
C ASN A 160 -19.35 11.26 4.59
N ASP A 161 -19.67 11.59 5.84
CA ASP A 161 -19.30 10.72 6.96
C ASP A 161 -20.23 9.50 7.07
N LEU A 162 -21.52 9.61 6.72
CA LEU A 162 -22.40 8.45 6.62
C LEU A 162 -22.02 7.53 5.46
N LEU A 163 -21.74 8.08 4.27
CA LEU A 163 -21.23 7.29 3.15
C LEU A 163 -19.93 6.60 3.52
N ARG A 164 -18.98 7.34 4.12
CA ARG A 164 -17.69 6.79 4.54
C ARG A 164 -17.84 5.71 5.62
N ALA A 165 -18.76 5.89 6.56
CA ALA A 165 -19.05 4.88 7.58
C ALA A 165 -19.63 3.60 6.95
N LYS A 166 -20.63 3.73 6.06
CA LYS A 166 -21.22 2.60 5.33
C LYS A 166 -20.21 1.87 4.43
N LEU A 167 -19.36 2.62 3.75
CA LEU A 167 -18.27 2.06 2.94
C LEU A 167 -17.30 1.27 3.82
N LYS A 168 -16.87 1.81 4.96
CA LYS A 168 -15.90 1.14 5.85
C LYS A 168 -16.36 -0.22 6.38
N VAL A 169 -17.66 -0.44 6.56
CA VAL A 169 -18.20 -1.71 7.08
C VAL A 169 -18.57 -2.70 5.97
N LYS A 170 -18.61 -2.28 4.71
CA LYS A 170 -18.94 -3.17 3.59
C LYS A 170 -17.91 -4.29 3.48
N ASN A 171 -18.39 -5.54 3.50
CA ASN A 171 -17.58 -6.76 3.43
C ASN A 171 -16.45 -6.79 4.48
N LEU A 172 -16.77 -6.42 5.73
CA LEU A 172 -15.91 -6.56 6.90
C LEU A 172 -16.03 -7.96 7.53
N GLY A 173 -15.04 -8.34 8.34
CA GLY A 173 -15.03 -9.62 9.04
C GLY A 173 -15.02 -10.81 8.10
N GLU A 174 -15.84 -11.81 8.43
CA GLU A 174 -15.95 -13.06 7.68
C GLU A 174 -16.32 -12.87 6.21
N LYS A 175 -17.07 -11.80 5.88
CA LYS A 175 -17.44 -11.49 4.49
C LYS A 175 -16.25 -11.12 3.61
N ALA A 176 -15.11 -10.75 4.21
CA ALA A 176 -13.90 -10.48 3.49
C ALA A 176 -13.16 -11.77 3.08
N LEU A 177 -13.29 -12.86 3.85
CA LEU A 177 -12.56 -14.12 3.64
C LEU A 177 -12.68 -14.67 2.21
N PRO A 178 -13.88 -14.87 1.62
CA PRO A 178 -13.98 -15.39 0.26
C PRO A 178 -13.36 -14.48 -0.80
N LEU A 179 -13.26 -13.17 -0.54
CA LEU A 179 -12.59 -12.23 -1.44
C LEU A 179 -11.06 -12.46 -1.43
N TYR A 180 -10.49 -12.68 -0.24
CA TYR A 180 -9.08 -12.98 -0.07
C TYR A 180 -8.70 -14.36 -0.58
N GLU A 181 -9.53 -15.38 -0.33
CA GLU A 181 -9.34 -16.72 -0.89
C GLU A 181 -9.33 -16.68 -2.42
N SER A 182 -10.29 -15.97 -3.03
CA SER A 182 -10.32 -15.78 -4.49
C SER A 182 -9.08 -15.05 -5.02
N LEU A 183 -8.58 -14.05 -4.28
CA LEU A 183 -7.36 -13.32 -4.62
C LEU A 183 -6.13 -14.23 -4.60
N ILE A 184 -5.93 -14.98 -3.52
CA ILE A 184 -4.79 -15.88 -3.33
C ILE A 184 -4.85 -17.03 -4.35
N ALA A 185 -6.02 -17.65 -4.52
CA ALA A 185 -6.21 -18.75 -5.46
C ALA A 185 -5.91 -18.35 -6.91
N PHE A 186 -6.23 -17.12 -7.30
CA PHE A 186 -5.87 -16.59 -8.63
C PHE A 186 -4.35 -16.58 -8.83
N TYR A 187 -3.60 -16.01 -7.87
CA TYR A 187 -2.14 -15.90 -7.99
C TYR A 187 -1.45 -17.27 -7.88
N ALA A 188 -1.95 -18.14 -7.01
CA ALA A 188 -1.47 -19.53 -6.93
C ALA A 188 -1.69 -20.29 -8.25
N LYS A 189 -2.85 -20.13 -8.88
CA LYS A 189 -3.14 -20.75 -10.19
C LYS A 189 -2.28 -20.19 -11.34
N HIS A 190 -1.76 -18.97 -11.19
CA HIS A 190 -0.93 -18.31 -12.19
C HIS A 190 0.57 -18.45 -11.86
N ASP A 191 0.95 -19.44 -11.05
CA ASP A 191 2.33 -19.79 -10.70
C ASP A 191 3.13 -18.67 -10.01
N TYR A 192 2.45 -17.80 -9.26
CA TYR A 192 3.13 -16.77 -8.48
C TYR A 192 3.81 -17.38 -7.25
N HIS A 193 5.02 -16.90 -6.99
CA HIS A 193 5.74 -17.17 -5.75
C HIS A 193 5.46 -16.07 -4.72
N PHE A 194 4.95 -16.46 -3.55
CA PHE A 194 4.72 -15.57 -2.42
C PHE A 194 6.00 -15.49 -1.59
N SER A 195 6.65 -14.32 -1.57
CA SER A 195 7.88 -14.08 -0.80
C SER A 195 7.79 -12.82 0.03
N THR A 196 8.74 -12.64 0.94
CA THR A 196 8.90 -11.34 1.62
C THR A 196 9.52 -10.31 0.68
N MET A 197 9.39 -9.02 1.01
CA MET A 197 10.10 -7.96 0.29
C MET A 197 11.62 -8.10 0.45
N HIS A 198 12.07 -8.65 1.58
CA HIS A 198 13.48 -8.92 1.85
C HIS A 198 14.04 -9.92 0.83
N ASP A 199 13.42 -11.08 0.70
CA ASP A 199 13.86 -12.13 -0.24
C ASP A 199 13.82 -11.62 -1.69
N TYR A 200 12.80 -10.82 -2.03
CA TYR A 200 12.69 -10.23 -3.36
C TYR A 200 13.87 -9.28 -3.65
N VAL A 201 14.19 -8.37 -2.72
CA VAL A 201 15.27 -7.40 -2.90
C VAL A 201 16.61 -8.09 -2.94
N ASP A 202 16.87 -9.02 -2.02
CA ASP A 202 18.12 -9.77 -2.02
C ASP A 202 18.31 -10.53 -3.34
N ARG A 203 17.27 -11.19 -3.86
CA ARG A 203 17.36 -11.93 -5.13
C ARG A 203 17.54 -11.04 -6.36
N VAL A 204 16.92 -9.85 -6.40
CA VAL A 204 16.81 -9.04 -7.64
C VAL A 204 17.80 -7.89 -7.69
N PHE A 205 18.21 -7.36 -6.54
CA PHE A 205 19.06 -6.17 -6.46
C PHE A 205 20.46 -6.43 -5.93
N ASP A 206 20.63 -7.45 -5.07
CA ASP A 206 21.88 -7.68 -4.35
C ASP A 206 22.53 -9.05 -4.64
N GLY A 207 21.79 -10.00 -5.24
CA GLY A 207 22.27 -11.25 -5.82
C GLY A 207 22.73 -11.11 -7.26
#